data_AF-A0A1S1X2D6-F1
#
_entry.id   AF-A0A1S1X2D6-F1
#
_cell.length_a   1.000
_cell.length_b   1.000
_cell.length_c   1.000
_cell.angle_alpha   90.00
_cell.angle_beta   90.00
_cell.angle_gamma   90.00
#
_symmetry.space_group_name_H-M   'P 1'
#
loop_
_entity.id
_entity.type
_entity.pdbx_description
1 polymer ?
#
loop_
_entity_poly.entity_id
_entity_poly.type
_entity_poly.pdbx_seq_one_letter_code
_entity_poly.pdbx_strand_id
1 'polypeptide(L)'
;MGAYIMNDVVNEAVTSLKKIGSLKELWLTVVGERKDSVNDVMAMHSAYSDMSFSLKIQDLANVFSGVYLDTYWTGLGESSNIMAEHLSQALGTAMPDAIGIARNSVAQWRGLLCRKNLSDSGLIPARGAYTDSMDIVCNRDVPLDPKQLIIQWDDVFYKTPQVGKNYIYARCQNKDFDGKIRDAQVRMYYSPGGFNTPPSSWVKCLTDVKGQFFGSVLDINNRPAVLDRGDRGVSEAFVLDVQSTAHICIAAAISYPYFEKNIPEQISTGNWNAVTWIMNNGAAAWRNVNPVLNQGDESLVFHNQDATPEQFSFVLRCQHVPFGSKLRMYSEDPAAAFDSGMVNIVNDCQELQVSVVVPPYYAGRIKLHLEGPDGKPLPRGAAVEIRMLWCVPHSHHHYLQAVALLGAISALPTLQSVHVPLGYYTMLGIEE
;
A
#
# COMPACT_ATOMS: atom_id res chain seq x y z
N MET A 1 1.68 -78.65 -24.80
CA MET A 1 1.08 -77.34 -25.15
C MET A 1 0.41 -76.82 -23.90
N GLY A 2 0.90 -75.73 -23.32
CA GLY A 2 0.39 -75.17 -22.06
C GLY A 2 1.51 -74.67 -21.16
N ALA A 3 2.26 -73.68 -21.63
CA ALA A 3 3.28 -73.01 -20.83
C ALA A 3 2.60 -72.03 -19.86
N TYR A 4 3.10 -72.04 -18.63
CA TYR A 4 2.88 -71.05 -17.58
C TYR A 4 3.00 -69.61 -18.11
N ILE A 5 1.97 -68.80 -17.92
CA ILE A 5 2.08 -67.33 -17.90
C ILE A 5 1.56 -66.89 -16.55
N MET A 6 2.50 -66.74 -15.62
CA MET A 6 2.32 -66.12 -14.32
C MET A 6 3.47 -65.13 -14.21
N ASN A 7 3.29 -63.93 -14.76
CA ASN A 7 4.07 -62.70 -14.55
C ASN A 7 3.55 -61.67 -15.54
N ASP A 8 2.87 -60.63 -15.03
CA ASP A 8 2.80 -59.27 -15.62
C ASP A 8 1.69 -58.38 -15.02
N VAL A 9 1.05 -58.76 -13.90
CA VAL A 9 0.05 -57.89 -13.22
C VAL A 9 0.63 -57.22 -11.95
N VAL A 10 1.96 -57.13 -11.81
CA VAL A 10 2.61 -56.44 -10.67
C VAL A 10 3.58 -55.35 -11.16
N ASN A 11 3.18 -54.55 -12.16
CA ASN A 11 4.00 -53.42 -12.61
C ASN A 11 3.24 -52.12 -12.95
N GLU A 12 1.95 -52.00 -12.63
CA GLU A 12 1.21 -50.74 -12.80
C GLU A 12 0.52 -50.30 -11.50
N ALA A 13 1.31 -50.09 -10.44
CA ALA A 13 0.90 -49.28 -9.29
C ALA A 13 2.09 -48.63 -8.57
N VAL A 14 3.18 -48.34 -9.31
CA VAL A 14 4.09 -47.26 -8.90
C VAL A 14 3.69 -46.06 -9.73
N THR A 15 2.58 -45.43 -9.36
CA THR A 15 2.38 -44.02 -9.67
C THR A 15 3.66 -43.33 -9.21
N SER A 16 4.43 -42.79 -10.16
CA SER A 16 5.55 -41.93 -9.80
C SER A 16 4.97 -40.83 -8.90
N LEU A 17 5.27 -40.88 -7.60
CA LEU A 17 5.03 -39.77 -6.69
C LEU A 17 5.56 -38.53 -7.42
N LYS A 18 4.67 -37.59 -7.73
CA LYS A 18 5.00 -36.43 -8.54
C LYS A 18 5.82 -35.49 -7.66
N LYS A 19 7.10 -35.82 -7.50
CA LYS A 19 7.99 -35.10 -6.59
C LYS A 19 8.17 -33.66 -7.06
N ILE A 20 7.97 -32.73 -6.14
CA ILE A 20 8.22 -31.29 -6.33
C ILE A 20 9.72 -31.06 -6.09
N GLY A 21 10.48 -30.95 -7.18
CA GLY A 21 11.93 -30.82 -7.17
C GLY A 21 12.43 -29.37 -7.10
N SER A 22 11.57 -28.40 -7.42
CA SER A 22 11.96 -26.99 -7.55
C SER A 22 10.90 -26.03 -7.00
N LEU A 23 11.32 -24.79 -6.71
CA LEU A 23 10.41 -23.74 -6.25
C LEU A 23 9.31 -23.44 -7.30
N LYS A 24 9.66 -23.46 -8.58
CA LYS A 24 8.70 -23.25 -9.67
C LYS A 24 7.63 -24.35 -9.72
N GLU A 25 8.03 -25.61 -9.56
CA GLU A 25 7.08 -26.72 -9.47
C GLU A 25 6.19 -26.57 -8.24
N LEU A 26 6.75 -26.10 -7.11
CA LEU A 26 5.97 -25.84 -5.90
C LEU A 26 4.88 -24.79 -6.15
N TRP A 27 5.22 -23.66 -6.77
CA TRP A 27 4.25 -22.65 -7.17
C TRP A 27 3.16 -23.21 -8.07
N LEU A 28 3.53 -23.95 -9.12
CA LEU A 28 2.57 -24.52 -10.07
C LEU A 28 1.63 -25.54 -9.41
N THR A 29 2.15 -26.38 -8.52
CA THR A 29 1.33 -27.33 -7.75
C THR A 29 0.34 -26.61 -6.87
N VAL A 30 0.80 -25.66 -6.04
CA VAL A 30 -0.08 -24.94 -5.09
C VAL A 30 -1.11 -24.07 -5.84
N VAL A 31 -0.75 -23.46 -6.97
CA VAL A 31 -1.70 -22.76 -7.85
C VAL A 31 -2.77 -23.73 -8.41
N GLY A 32 -2.38 -24.96 -8.76
CA GLY A 32 -3.32 -26.01 -9.17
C GLY A 32 -4.31 -26.36 -8.08
N GLU A 33 -3.82 -26.68 -6.88
CA GLU A 33 -4.62 -26.98 -5.68
C GLU A 33 -5.62 -25.85 -5.37
N ARG A 34 -5.17 -24.59 -5.44
CA ARG A 34 -6.03 -23.43 -5.21
C ARG A 34 -7.16 -23.32 -6.23
N LYS A 35 -6.88 -23.61 -7.51
CA LYS A 35 -7.89 -23.62 -8.58
C LYS A 35 -8.90 -24.73 -8.40
N ASP A 36 -8.45 -25.88 -7.89
CA ASP A 36 -9.31 -27.01 -7.52
C ASP A 36 -10.04 -26.77 -6.19
N SER A 37 -9.95 -25.55 -5.64
CA SER A 37 -10.63 -25.12 -4.41
C SER A 37 -10.25 -25.94 -3.17
N VAL A 38 -9.06 -26.53 -3.18
CA VAL A 38 -8.51 -27.21 -2.00
C VAL A 38 -8.17 -26.14 -0.94
N ASN A 39 -8.57 -26.38 0.31
CA ASN A 39 -8.22 -25.45 1.40
C ASN A 39 -6.71 -25.48 1.66
N ASP A 40 -6.20 -24.40 2.24
CA ASP A 40 -4.77 -24.17 2.32
C ASP A 40 -4.05 -25.19 3.22
N VAL A 41 -4.64 -25.62 4.34
CA VAL A 41 -4.05 -26.66 5.22
C VAL A 41 -3.87 -27.98 4.47
N MET A 42 -4.89 -28.43 3.73
CA MET A 42 -4.80 -29.67 2.92
C MET A 42 -3.81 -29.55 1.77
N ALA A 43 -3.86 -28.43 1.04
CA ALA A 43 -2.92 -28.16 -0.05
C ALA A 43 -1.47 -28.09 0.46
N MET A 44 -1.25 -27.53 1.65
CA MET A 44 0.06 -27.40 2.27
C MET A 44 0.61 -28.76 2.68
N HIS A 45 -0.20 -29.61 3.29
CA HIS A 45 0.17 -31.00 3.60
C HIS A 45 0.48 -31.80 2.33
N SER A 46 -0.36 -31.69 1.30
CA SER A 46 -0.18 -32.33 -0.01
C SER A 46 1.16 -31.94 -0.64
N ALA A 47 1.38 -30.62 -0.81
CA ALA A 47 2.60 -30.09 -1.39
C ALA A 47 3.85 -30.51 -0.58
N TYR A 48 3.79 -30.43 0.75
CA TYR A 48 4.91 -30.82 1.62
C TYR A 48 5.26 -32.31 1.51
N SER A 49 4.25 -33.18 1.40
CA SER A 49 4.47 -34.63 1.26
C SER A 49 5.20 -35.00 -0.04
N ASP A 50 5.01 -34.19 -1.08
CA ASP A 50 5.66 -34.35 -2.39
C ASP A 50 6.94 -33.52 -2.55
N MET A 51 7.28 -32.65 -1.59
CA MET A 51 8.47 -31.79 -1.64
C MET A 51 9.77 -32.60 -1.52
N SER A 52 10.73 -32.28 -2.39
CA SER A 52 12.11 -32.74 -2.28
C SER A 52 12.85 -32.07 -1.11
N PHE A 53 13.89 -32.73 -0.60
CA PHE A 53 14.72 -32.24 0.50
C PHE A 53 15.49 -30.94 0.20
N SER A 54 15.59 -30.54 -1.08
CA SER A 54 16.24 -29.28 -1.48
C SER A 54 15.37 -28.05 -1.19
N LEU A 55 14.07 -28.22 -1.00
CA LEU A 55 13.14 -27.16 -0.65
C LEU A 55 12.95 -27.09 0.87
N LYS A 56 12.72 -25.89 1.38
CA LYS A 56 12.55 -25.63 2.82
C LYS A 56 11.08 -25.36 3.13
N ILE A 57 10.69 -25.55 4.40
CA ILE A 57 9.36 -25.14 4.90
C ILE A 57 9.14 -23.62 4.66
N GLN A 58 10.21 -22.82 4.70
CA GLN A 58 10.14 -21.39 4.35
C GLN A 58 9.72 -21.17 2.88
N ASP A 59 10.17 -22.00 1.94
CA ASP A 59 9.76 -21.90 0.54
C ASP A 59 8.28 -22.21 0.39
N LEU A 60 7.78 -23.22 1.09
CA LEU A 60 6.36 -23.56 1.16
C LEU A 60 5.54 -22.38 1.71
N ALA A 61 5.91 -21.85 2.87
CA ALA A 61 5.20 -20.72 3.47
C ALA A 61 5.19 -19.48 2.57
N ASN A 62 6.30 -19.21 1.87
CA ASN A 62 6.38 -18.14 0.87
C ASN A 62 5.38 -18.35 -0.29
N VAL A 63 5.26 -19.57 -0.82
CA VAL A 63 4.26 -19.86 -1.88
C VAL A 63 2.85 -19.68 -1.37
N PHE A 64 2.55 -20.18 -0.17
CA PHE A 64 1.22 -20.09 0.42
C PHE A 64 0.82 -18.64 0.72
N SER A 65 1.75 -17.79 1.17
CA SER A 65 1.47 -16.36 1.40
C SER A 65 0.98 -15.65 0.12
N GLY A 66 1.44 -16.08 -1.06
CA GLY A 66 0.99 -15.52 -2.34
C GLY A 66 -0.28 -16.19 -2.89
N VAL A 67 -0.35 -17.52 -2.89
CA VAL A 67 -1.46 -18.26 -3.54
C VAL A 67 -2.74 -18.27 -2.70
N TYR A 68 -2.61 -18.32 -1.38
CA TYR A 68 -3.71 -18.29 -0.42
C TYR A 68 -3.77 -16.98 0.35
N LEU A 69 -3.32 -15.88 -0.28
CA LEU A 69 -3.24 -14.55 0.32
C LEU A 69 -4.57 -14.14 1.00
N ASP A 70 -5.72 -14.33 0.34
CA ASP A 70 -7.03 -14.04 0.94
C ASP A 70 -7.33 -14.85 2.23
N THR A 71 -6.77 -16.05 2.41
CA THR A 71 -6.92 -16.83 3.64
C THR A 71 -6.25 -16.12 4.81
N TYR A 72 -5.09 -15.52 4.57
CA TYR A 72 -4.29 -14.86 5.61
C TYR A 72 -4.62 -13.38 5.76
N TRP A 73 -5.32 -12.77 4.79
CA TRP A 73 -5.72 -11.37 4.82
C TRP A 73 -6.84 -11.08 5.83
N THR A 74 -6.57 -10.22 6.81
CA THR A 74 -7.53 -9.83 7.86
C THR A 74 -8.39 -8.61 7.52
N GLY A 75 -8.22 -8.06 6.31
CA GLY A 75 -8.73 -6.73 5.97
C GLY A 75 -7.71 -5.62 6.18
N LEU A 76 -6.68 -5.82 7.01
CA LEU A 76 -5.65 -4.81 7.33
C LEU A 76 -4.21 -5.25 6.98
N GLY A 77 -4.01 -6.53 6.69
CA GLY A 77 -2.70 -7.14 6.48
C GLY A 77 -2.78 -8.66 6.47
N GLU A 78 -1.72 -9.30 6.02
CA GLU A 78 -1.53 -10.75 6.18
C GLU A 78 -1.23 -11.11 7.64
N SER A 79 -1.97 -12.07 8.20
CA SER A 79 -1.77 -12.55 9.56
C SER A 79 -0.76 -13.69 9.62
N SER A 80 0.42 -13.40 10.16
CA SER A 80 1.42 -14.43 10.48
C SER A 80 0.90 -15.45 11.51
N ASN A 81 -0.04 -15.09 12.38
CA ASN A 81 -0.59 -16.03 13.36
C ASN A 81 -1.47 -17.10 12.68
N ILE A 82 -2.36 -16.70 11.76
CA ILE A 82 -3.22 -17.64 11.02
C ILE A 82 -2.33 -18.59 10.19
N MET A 83 -1.33 -18.06 9.50
CA MET A 83 -0.40 -18.88 8.74
C MET A 83 0.42 -19.83 9.62
N ALA A 84 0.89 -19.39 10.78
CA ALA A 84 1.62 -20.23 11.72
C ALA A 84 0.75 -21.38 12.26
N GLU A 85 -0.52 -21.11 12.56
CA GLU A 85 -1.49 -22.13 12.94
C GLU A 85 -1.67 -23.17 11.83
N HIS A 86 -1.83 -22.73 10.58
CA HIS A 86 -2.02 -23.61 9.43
C HIS A 86 -0.75 -24.42 9.10
N LEU A 87 0.44 -23.81 9.23
CA LEU A 87 1.73 -24.52 9.14
C LEU A 87 1.85 -25.60 10.20
N SER A 88 1.49 -25.29 11.45
CA SER A 88 1.56 -26.27 12.55
C SER A 88 0.57 -27.41 12.35
N GLN A 89 -0.65 -27.12 11.90
CA GLN A 89 -1.68 -28.11 11.60
C GLN A 89 -1.30 -29.01 10.43
N ALA A 90 -0.80 -28.44 9.33
CA ALA A 90 -0.47 -29.19 8.12
C ALA A 90 0.80 -30.04 8.28
N LEU A 91 1.81 -29.53 8.99
CA LEU A 91 3.16 -30.09 8.97
C LEU A 91 3.60 -30.67 10.32
N GLY A 92 2.83 -30.48 11.39
CA GLY A 92 3.26 -30.82 12.75
C GLY A 92 4.42 -29.95 13.25
N THR A 93 4.67 -28.79 12.64
CA THR A 93 5.74 -27.88 13.06
C THR A 93 5.41 -27.26 14.42
N ALA A 94 6.40 -27.16 15.31
CA ALA A 94 6.21 -26.53 16.61
C ALA A 94 5.81 -25.05 16.44
N MET A 95 4.85 -24.58 17.24
CA MET A 95 4.27 -23.23 17.08
C MET A 95 5.30 -22.09 17.08
N PRO A 96 6.34 -22.08 17.95
CA PRO A 96 7.35 -21.02 17.92
C PRO A 96 8.10 -20.93 16.58
N ASP A 97 8.42 -22.09 15.98
CA ASP A 97 9.11 -22.15 14.69
C ASP A 97 8.18 -21.73 13.54
N ALA A 98 6.92 -22.19 13.58
CA ALA A 98 5.90 -21.83 12.61
C ALA A 98 5.65 -20.30 12.59
N ILE A 99 5.63 -19.65 13.76
CA ILE A 99 5.53 -18.18 13.88
C ILE A 99 6.72 -17.50 13.20
N GLY A 100 7.95 -17.99 13.40
CA GLY A 100 9.13 -17.42 12.76
C GLY A 100 9.06 -17.50 11.23
N ILE A 101 8.67 -18.66 10.71
CA ILE A 101 8.53 -18.91 9.26
C ILE A 101 7.40 -18.06 8.66
N ALA A 102 6.26 -17.99 9.34
CA ALA A 102 5.12 -17.20 8.89
C ALA A 102 5.43 -15.71 8.85
N ARG A 103 6.08 -15.16 9.89
CA ARG A 103 6.51 -13.75 9.94
C ARG A 103 7.44 -13.40 8.78
N ASN A 104 8.41 -14.26 8.48
CA ASN A 104 9.31 -14.04 7.34
C ASN A 104 8.58 -14.09 6.00
N SER A 105 7.54 -14.93 5.89
CA SER A 105 6.75 -15.05 4.66
C SER A 105 5.93 -13.79 4.42
N VAL A 106 5.11 -13.39 5.40
CA VAL A 106 4.20 -12.23 5.26
C VAL A 106 4.91 -10.88 5.22
N ALA A 107 6.19 -10.82 5.62
CA ALA A 107 7.00 -9.60 5.55
C ALA A 107 7.35 -9.19 4.10
N GLN A 108 7.08 -10.02 3.10
CA GLN A 108 7.30 -9.73 1.69
C GLN A 108 6.03 -9.98 0.89
N TRP A 109 5.57 -8.94 0.20
CA TRP A 109 4.42 -9.01 -0.72
C TRP A 109 4.71 -9.93 -1.91
N ARG A 110 3.78 -10.84 -2.19
CA ARG A 110 3.86 -11.78 -3.33
C ARG A 110 2.59 -11.72 -4.17
N GLY A 111 2.65 -10.92 -5.22
CA GLY A 111 1.55 -10.73 -6.16
C GLY A 111 1.73 -9.45 -6.95
N LEU A 112 0.62 -8.80 -7.29
CA LEU A 112 0.67 -7.49 -7.94
C LEU A 112 1.03 -6.41 -6.92
N LEU A 113 2.18 -5.77 -7.11
CA LEU A 113 2.67 -4.65 -6.32
C LEU A 113 2.38 -3.34 -7.06
N CYS A 114 1.77 -2.39 -6.35
CA CYS A 114 1.78 -0.97 -6.66
C CYS A 114 2.70 -0.29 -5.65
N ARG A 115 3.79 0.30 -6.10
CA ARG A 115 4.79 0.88 -5.22
C ARG A 115 4.23 2.09 -4.50
N LYS A 116 4.44 2.17 -3.19
CA LYS A 116 4.06 3.35 -2.39
C LYS A 116 5.02 4.53 -2.58
N ASN A 117 6.25 4.25 -2.99
CA ASN A 117 7.29 5.21 -3.37
C ASN A 117 8.34 4.52 -4.25
N LEU A 118 9.30 5.28 -4.77
CA LEU A 118 10.36 4.77 -5.65
C LEU A 118 11.18 3.60 -5.08
N SER A 119 11.37 3.57 -3.77
CA SER A 119 12.18 2.55 -3.08
C SER A 119 11.37 1.31 -2.66
N ASP A 120 10.06 1.31 -2.85
CA ASP A 120 9.19 0.22 -2.41
C ASP A 120 9.46 -1.05 -3.23
N SER A 121 9.97 -2.06 -2.53
CA SER A 121 10.27 -3.38 -3.06
C SER A 121 9.22 -4.44 -2.68
N GLY A 122 8.09 -4.03 -2.11
CA GLY A 122 7.06 -4.92 -1.57
C GLY A 122 7.38 -5.44 -0.17
N LEU A 123 8.28 -4.79 0.58
CA LEU A 123 8.48 -5.10 1.99
C LEU A 123 7.24 -4.65 2.78
N ILE A 124 6.74 -5.51 3.65
CA ILE A 124 5.57 -5.27 4.49
C ILE A 124 5.98 -5.25 5.96
N PRO A 125 5.62 -4.23 6.74
CA PRO A 125 4.98 -2.97 6.33
C PRO A 125 5.86 -2.12 5.41
N ALA A 126 5.24 -1.38 4.49
CA ALA A 126 5.92 -0.47 3.58
C ALA A 126 6.69 0.61 4.36
N ARG A 127 7.87 0.98 3.87
CA ARG A 127 8.76 1.98 4.50
C ARG A 127 8.77 3.28 3.72
N GLY A 128 9.09 4.38 4.41
CA GLY A 128 9.15 5.72 3.83
C GLY A 128 7.78 6.34 3.61
N ALA A 129 7.70 7.31 2.70
CA ALA A 129 6.44 7.98 2.36
C ALA A 129 5.53 7.00 1.60
N TYR A 130 4.39 6.61 2.16
CA TYR A 130 3.47 5.66 1.53
C TYR A 130 2.31 6.31 0.76
N THR A 131 2.27 7.65 0.74
CA THR A 131 1.28 8.49 0.05
C THR A 131 1.88 9.22 -1.17
N ASP A 132 3.06 8.78 -1.62
CA ASP A 132 3.82 9.36 -2.74
C ASP A 132 4.02 8.34 -3.87
N SER A 133 2.97 7.54 -4.13
CA SER A 133 3.04 6.48 -5.12
C SER A 133 3.23 7.04 -6.52
N MET A 134 4.35 6.74 -7.14
CA MET A 134 4.56 7.02 -8.57
C MET A 134 3.70 6.15 -9.48
N ASP A 135 3.22 5.02 -8.96
CA ASP A 135 2.42 4.06 -9.71
C ASP A 135 0.97 4.52 -9.91
N ILE A 136 0.56 5.61 -9.25
CA ILE A 136 -0.61 6.38 -9.68
C ILE A 136 -0.16 7.45 -10.66
N VAL A 137 -0.60 7.34 -11.91
CA VAL A 137 -0.30 8.32 -12.97
C VAL A 137 -1.53 9.16 -13.24
N CYS A 138 -1.34 10.47 -13.38
CA CYS A 138 -2.39 11.42 -13.73
C CYS A 138 -1.92 12.27 -14.91
N ASN A 139 -2.74 12.37 -15.96
CA ASN A 139 -2.38 13.04 -17.20
C ASN A 139 -3.54 13.83 -17.83
N ARG A 140 -4.02 14.88 -17.17
CA ARG A 140 -4.94 15.91 -17.71
C ARG A 140 -5.99 15.33 -18.69
N ASP A 141 -6.28 16.00 -19.78
CA ASP A 141 -7.35 15.69 -20.73
C ASP A 141 -6.93 14.77 -21.88
N VAL A 142 -5.73 14.21 -21.87
CA VAL A 142 -5.22 13.32 -22.93
C VAL A 142 -4.94 11.93 -22.36
N PRO A 143 -5.57 10.86 -22.87
CA PRO A 143 -5.24 9.51 -22.43
C PRO A 143 -3.83 9.12 -22.85
N LEU A 144 -3.13 8.38 -22.00
CA LEU A 144 -1.84 7.76 -22.28
C LEU A 144 -2.02 6.33 -22.78
N ASP A 145 -1.13 5.90 -23.67
CA ASP A 145 -1.08 4.53 -24.15
C ASP A 145 -0.48 3.59 -23.07
N PRO A 146 -1.03 2.38 -22.84
CA PRO A 146 -0.49 1.43 -21.88
C PRO A 146 0.99 1.11 -22.07
N LYS A 147 1.47 1.03 -23.32
CA LYS A 147 2.88 0.78 -23.63
C LYS A 147 3.77 1.85 -23.04
N GLN A 148 3.34 3.11 -23.14
CA GLN A 148 4.06 4.25 -22.63
C GLN A 148 4.20 4.16 -21.11
N LEU A 149 3.09 3.90 -20.41
CA LEU A 149 3.04 3.77 -18.95
C LEU A 149 3.90 2.62 -18.41
N ILE A 150 4.05 1.53 -19.17
CA ILE A 150 4.83 0.34 -18.80
C ILE A 150 6.33 0.52 -19.07
N ILE A 151 6.70 1.08 -20.22
CA ILE A 151 8.12 1.30 -20.59
C ILE A 151 8.74 2.39 -19.70
N GLN A 152 8.00 3.47 -19.46
CA GLN A 152 8.45 4.65 -18.70
C GLN A 152 8.09 4.51 -17.21
N TRP A 153 8.40 3.35 -16.66
CA TRP A 153 7.97 2.93 -15.33
C TRP A 153 8.53 3.79 -14.19
N ASP A 154 9.78 4.23 -14.33
CA ASP A 154 10.47 5.03 -13.32
C ASP A 154 10.49 6.52 -13.67
N ASP A 155 9.92 6.88 -14.83
CA ASP A 155 9.84 8.26 -15.27
C ASP A 155 8.69 8.98 -14.54
N VAL A 156 8.96 10.24 -14.20
CA VAL A 156 8.02 11.20 -13.64
C VAL A 156 7.12 11.68 -14.78
N PHE A 157 6.18 10.85 -15.20
CA PHE A 157 5.21 11.14 -16.26
C PHE A 157 4.07 12.02 -15.75
N TYR A 158 4.36 13.20 -15.23
CA TYR A 158 3.35 14.01 -14.55
C TYR A 158 3.14 15.34 -15.27
N LYS A 159 2.00 15.45 -15.93
CA LYS A 159 1.34 16.75 -15.93
C LYS A 159 0.64 16.86 -14.59
N THR A 160 0.94 17.90 -13.83
CA THR A 160 0.09 18.36 -12.72
C THR A 160 -1.37 18.20 -13.17
N PRO A 161 -2.25 17.54 -12.36
CA PRO A 161 -3.67 17.46 -12.68
C PRO A 161 -4.18 18.86 -13.00
N GLN A 162 -5.30 18.99 -13.69
CA GLN A 162 -5.91 20.29 -13.95
C GLN A 162 -7.29 20.35 -13.30
N VAL A 163 -7.83 21.55 -13.14
CA VAL A 163 -9.27 21.70 -12.89
C VAL A 163 -10.02 21.16 -14.10
N GLY A 164 -11.05 20.35 -13.87
CA GLY A 164 -11.79 19.62 -14.89
C GLY A 164 -11.29 18.18 -15.08
N LYS A 165 -11.46 17.66 -16.30
CA LYS A 165 -11.16 16.27 -16.65
C LYS A 165 -9.67 15.94 -16.55
N ASN A 166 -9.40 14.84 -15.87
CA ASN A 166 -8.09 14.19 -15.75
C ASN A 166 -8.20 12.69 -16.06
N TYR A 167 -7.26 12.16 -16.82
CA TYR A 167 -7.05 10.73 -17.01
C TYR A 167 -6.10 10.19 -15.95
N ILE A 168 -6.53 9.17 -15.21
CA ILE A 168 -5.73 8.56 -14.14
C ILE A 168 -5.57 7.05 -14.36
N TYR A 169 -4.45 6.51 -13.90
CA TYR A 169 -4.04 5.12 -14.09
C TYR A 169 -3.39 4.58 -12.82
N ALA A 170 -3.54 3.28 -12.56
CA ALA A 170 -2.70 2.55 -11.62
C ALA A 170 -1.79 1.59 -12.37
N ARG A 171 -0.50 1.69 -12.09
CA ARG A 171 0.53 0.78 -12.57
C ARG A 171 0.75 -0.33 -11.55
N CYS A 172 1.02 -1.55 -12.00
CA CYS A 172 1.43 -2.64 -11.11
C CYS A 172 2.49 -3.56 -11.72
N GLN A 173 3.20 -4.30 -10.88
CA GLN A 173 4.15 -5.32 -11.29
C GLN A 173 3.84 -6.63 -10.56
N ASN A 174 3.86 -7.76 -11.26
CA ASN A 174 3.94 -9.05 -10.56
C ASN A 174 5.32 -9.15 -9.91
N LYS A 175 5.41 -8.89 -8.61
CA LYS A 175 6.68 -8.70 -7.91
C LYS A 175 7.40 -10.02 -7.65
N ASP A 176 6.74 -10.95 -6.99
CA ASP A 176 7.34 -12.20 -6.49
C ASP A 176 6.35 -13.38 -6.46
N PHE A 177 5.42 -13.43 -7.43
CA PHE A 177 4.48 -14.54 -7.61
C PHE A 177 4.84 -15.33 -8.89
N ASP A 178 5.31 -16.57 -8.75
CA ASP A 178 5.82 -17.41 -9.86
C ASP A 178 4.72 -18.25 -10.56
N GLY A 179 3.51 -17.68 -10.61
CA GLY A 179 2.40 -18.17 -11.42
C GLY A 179 1.87 -17.07 -12.33
N LYS A 180 0.98 -17.43 -13.25
CA LYS A 180 0.33 -16.46 -14.14
C LYS A 180 -0.81 -15.77 -13.43
N ILE A 181 -0.69 -14.47 -13.20
CA ILE A 181 -1.79 -13.63 -12.72
C ILE A 181 -2.60 -13.16 -13.93
N ARG A 182 -3.90 -13.42 -13.91
CA ARG A 182 -4.87 -13.06 -14.95
C ARG A 182 -6.04 -12.32 -14.32
N ASP A 183 -6.82 -11.63 -15.15
CA ASP A 183 -8.10 -11.05 -14.76
C ASP A 183 -8.00 -10.07 -13.58
N ALA A 184 -6.84 -9.43 -13.44
CA ALA A 184 -6.63 -8.42 -12.42
C ALA A 184 -7.47 -7.17 -12.71
N GLN A 185 -8.06 -6.63 -11.66
CA GLN A 185 -8.96 -5.49 -11.71
C GLN A 185 -8.44 -4.39 -10.79
N VAL A 186 -8.55 -3.14 -11.25
CA VAL A 186 -8.20 -1.95 -10.50
C VAL A 186 -9.48 -1.20 -10.15
N ARG A 187 -9.56 -0.68 -8.92
CA ARG A 187 -10.50 0.37 -8.54
C ARG A 187 -9.69 1.62 -8.20
N MET A 188 -10.08 2.75 -8.78
CA MET A 188 -9.48 4.05 -8.52
C MET A 188 -10.43 4.90 -7.70
N TYR A 189 -9.86 5.68 -6.78
CA TYR A 189 -10.61 6.55 -5.88
C TYR A 189 -9.93 7.91 -5.77
N TYR A 190 -10.69 8.91 -5.33
CA TYR A 190 -10.14 10.16 -4.85
C TYR A 190 -10.82 10.65 -3.57
N SER A 191 -10.13 11.52 -2.84
CA SER A 191 -10.66 12.23 -1.68
C SER A 191 -10.13 13.66 -1.62
N PRO A 192 -10.76 14.55 -0.82
CA PRO A 192 -10.12 15.82 -0.47
C PRO A 192 -8.71 15.59 0.06
N GLY A 193 -7.81 16.51 -0.27
CA GLY A 193 -6.42 16.46 0.11
C GLY A 193 -6.24 16.54 1.62
N GLY A 194 -5.46 15.62 2.18
CA GLY A 194 -5.33 15.55 3.63
C GLY A 194 -4.67 14.29 4.16
N PHE A 195 -4.89 14.07 5.45
CA PHE A 195 -4.36 12.95 6.20
C PHE A 195 -5.48 12.06 6.73
N ASN A 196 -5.23 10.75 6.68
CA ASN A 196 -6.06 9.76 7.36
C ASN A 196 -7.55 9.80 6.99
N THR A 197 -7.90 10.16 5.75
CA THR A 197 -9.29 10.05 5.29
C THR A 197 -9.70 8.58 5.22
N PRO A 198 -10.84 8.17 5.81
CA PRO A 198 -11.26 6.77 5.84
C PRO A 198 -11.39 6.21 4.41
N PRO A 199 -10.80 5.03 4.11
CA PRO A 199 -10.97 4.39 2.80
C PRO A 199 -12.42 4.19 2.37
N SER A 200 -13.30 3.94 3.33
CA SER A 200 -14.74 3.78 3.12
C SER A 200 -15.46 5.05 2.65
N SER A 201 -14.86 6.24 2.80
CA SER A 201 -15.43 7.50 2.35
C SER A 201 -14.85 8.02 1.03
N TRP A 202 -13.94 7.29 0.39
CA TRP A 202 -13.36 7.76 -0.87
C TRP A 202 -14.36 7.69 -2.01
N VAL A 203 -14.25 8.64 -2.93
CA VAL A 203 -15.12 8.72 -4.10
C VAL A 203 -14.54 7.86 -5.21
N LYS A 204 -15.32 6.92 -5.72
CA LYS A 204 -14.90 6.04 -6.82
C LYS A 204 -14.82 6.77 -8.15
N CYS A 205 -13.76 6.52 -8.90
CA CYS A 205 -13.62 6.97 -10.29
C CYS A 205 -14.20 5.93 -11.26
N LEU A 206 -14.63 6.38 -12.44
CA LEU A 206 -15.15 5.52 -13.50
C LEU A 206 -14.11 5.31 -14.59
N THR A 207 -14.08 4.14 -15.20
CA THR A 207 -13.30 3.89 -16.43
C THR A 207 -13.84 4.76 -17.57
N ASP A 208 -12.94 5.33 -18.39
CA ASP A 208 -13.30 6.27 -19.45
C ASP A 208 -14.18 5.63 -20.53
N VAL A 209 -13.83 4.42 -20.97
CA VAL A 209 -14.50 3.75 -22.09
C VAL A 209 -15.78 3.03 -21.65
N LYS A 210 -15.73 2.34 -20.50
CA LYS A 210 -16.82 1.45 -20.05
C LYS A 210 -17.75 2.10 -19.02
N GLY A 211 -17.36 3.22 -18.40
CA GLY A 211 -18.13 3.84 -17.33
C GLY A 211 -18.31 2.92 -16.11
N GLN A 212 -17.31 2.08 -15.80
CA GLN A 212 -17.36 1.10 -14.72
C GLN A 212 -16.46 1.50 -13.55
N PHE A 213 -16.81 1.10 -12.33
CA PHE A 213 -15.98 1.33 -11.12
C PHE A 213 -14.76 0.42 -11.03
N PHE A 214 -14.62 -0.54 -11.95
CA PHE A 214 -13.46 -1.42 -12.06
C PHE A 214 -12.93 -1.36 -13.49
N GLY A 215 -11.62 -1.45 -13.63
CA GLY A 215 -10.91 -1.47 -14.91
C GLY A 215 -9.94 -2.64 -14.96
N SER A 216 -9.78 -3.25 -16.13
CA SER A 216 -8.83 -4.36 -16.30
C SER A 216 -7.38 -3.86 -16.22
N VAL A 217 -6.48 -4.69 -15.71
CA VAL A 217 -5.04 -4.49 -15.94
C VAL A 217 -4.70 -4.93 -17.37
N LEU A 218 -3.96 -4.09 -18.07
CA LEU A 218 -3.56 -4.20 -19.46
C LEU A 218 -2.06 -4.46 -19.60
N ASP A 219 -1.69 -5.21 -20.63
CA ASP A 219 -0.30 -5.45 -21.03
C ASP A 219 0.25 -4.31 -21.90
N ILE A 220 1.52 -4.43 -22.29
CA ILE A 220 2.23 -3.48 -23.17
C ILE A 220 1.57 -3.31 -24.56
N ASN A 221 0.66 -4.19 -24.95
CA ASN A 221 -0.04 -4.16 -26.22
C ASN A 221 -1.52 -3.78 -26.06
N ASN A 222 -1.91 -3.20 -24.93
CA ASN A 222 -3.28 -2.78 -24.63
C ASN A 222 -4.30 -3.93 -24.69
N ARG A 223 -3.92 -5.10 -24.18
CA ARG A 223 -4.81 -6.27 -24.03
C ARG A 223 -4.93 -6.66 -22.56
N PRO A 224 -5.99 -7.36 -22.13
CA PRO A 224 -6.07 -7.93 -20.79
C PRO A 224 -4.78 -8.68 -20.44
N ALA A 225 -4.15 -8.28 -19.33
CA ALA A 225 -2.82 -8.75 -18.98
C ALA A 225 -2.82 -10.21 -18.50
N VAL A 226 -1.80 -10.94 -18.91
CA VAL A 226 -1.38 -12.20 -18.28
C VAL A 226 0.04 -11.94 -17.80
N LEU A 227 0.21 -11.70 -16.49
CA LEU A 227 1.47 -11.25 -15.92
C LEU A 227 2.24 -12.44 -15.33
N ASP A 228 3.37 -12.78 -15.93
CA ASP A 228 4.39 -13.65 -15.34
C ASP A 228 5.23 -12.86 -14.32
N ARG A 229 6.08 -13.53 -13.54
CA ARG A 229 6.92 -12.87 -12.53
C ARG A 229 7.81 -11.81 -13.16
N GLY A 230 7.78 -10.61 -12.62
CA GLY A 230 8.52 -9.44 -13.10
C GLY A 230 7.78 -8.60 -14.14
N ASP A 231 6.72 -9.14 -14.75
CA ASP A 231 5.93 -8.40 -15.74
C ASP A 231 5.20 -7.23 -15.11
N ARG A 232 5.10 -6.16 -15.89
CA ARG A 232 4.42 -4.91 -15.54
C ARG A 232 3.11 -4.80 -16.30
N GLY A 233 2.11 -4.27 -15.64
CA GLY A 233 0.81 -3.93 -16.20
C GLY A 233 0.36 -2.54 -15.77
N VAL A 234 -0.70 -2.07 -16.40
CA VAL A 234 -1.33 -0.80 -16.05
C VAL A 234 -2.83 -0.90 -16.22
N SER A 235 -3.61 -0.22 -15.40
CA SER A 235 -5.06 -0.20 -15.54
C SER A 235 -5.51 0.39 -16.88
N GLU A 236 -6.71 0.04 -17.30
CA GLU A 236 -7.53 0.91 -18.16
C GLU A 236 -7.55 2.35 -17.61
N ALA A 237 -7.80 3.33 -18.48
CA ALA A 237 -7.90 4.72 -18.09
C ALA A 237 -9.16 4.97 -17.25
N PHE A 238 -9.00 5.68 -16.13
CA PHE A 238 -10.10 6.21 -15.34
C PHE A 238 -10.20 7.71 -15.52
N VAL A 239 -11.40 8.24 -15.31
CA VAL A 239 -11.68 9.68 -15.36
C VAL A 239 -11.84 10.22 -13.95
N LEU A 240 -11.13 11.31 -13.68
CA LEU A 240 -11.23 12.12 -12.48
C LEU A 240 -11.59 13.54 -12.90
N ASP A 241 -12.73 14.05 -12.42
CA ASP A 241 -13.17 15.42 -12.69
C ASP A 241 -12.96 16.31 -11.46
N VAL A 242 -11.88 17.08 -11.49
CA VAL A 242 -11.46 17.89 -10.35
C VAL A 242 -12.18 19.23 -10.34
N GLN A 243 -12.93 19.51 -9.26
CA GLN A 243 -13.78 20.70 -9.17
C GLN A 243 -13.10 21.96 -8.64
N SER A 244 -11.85 21.86 -8.17
CA SER A 244 -11.13 22.99 -7.56
C SER A 244 -9.62 22.85 -7.72
N THR A 245 -8.88 23.91 -7.40
CA THR A 245 -7.41 23.88 -7.34
C THR A 245 -6.88 23.22 -6.08
N ALA A 246 -7.74 22.87 -5.12
CA ALA A 246 -7.33 22.33 -3.85
C ALA A 246 -6.63 20.98 -4.00
N HIS A 247 -5.72 20.70 -3.08
CA HIS A 247 -5.08 19.39 -2.96
C HIS A 247 -6.11 18.25 -2.96
N ILE A 248 -5.76 17.14 -3.61
CA ILE A 248 -6.55 15.90 -3.58
C ILE A 248 -5.64 14.68 -3.39
N CYS A 249 -6.21 13.64 -2.80
CA CYS A 249 -5.59 12.33 -2.73
C CYS A 249 -6.20 11.43 -3.80
N ILE A 250 -5.39 10.68 -4.52
CA ILE A 250 -5.81 9.62 -5.43
C ILE A 250 -5.34 8.29 -4.84
N ALA A 251 -6.21 7.29 -4.82
CA ALA A 251 -5.89 5.97 -4.33
C ALA A 251 -6.26 4.90 -5.36
N ALA A 252 -5.54 3.78 -5.33
CA ALA A 252 -5.81 2.62 -6.14
C ALA A 252 -5.84 1.36 -5.27
N ALA A 253 -6.73 0.42 -5.60
CA ALA A 253 -6.76 -0.91 -5.03
C ALA A 253 -6.88 -1.94 -6.17
N ILE A 254 -5.95 -2.89 -6.22
CA ILE A 254 -5.92 -3.95 -7.21
C ILE A 254 -6.38 -5.26 -6.58
N SER A 255 -7.38 -5.89 -7.20
CA SER A 255 -7.83 -7.24 -6.89
C SER A 255 -7.41 -8.19 -8.01
N TYR A 256 -7.13 -9.44 -7.68
CA TYR A 256 -6.80 -10.51 -8.62
C TYR A 256 -7.18 -11.87 -7.99
N PRO A 257 -7.20 -13.00 -8.73
CA PRO A 257 -7.79 -14.27 -8.27
C PRO A 257 -7.25 -14.87 -6.95
N TYR A 258 -6.11 -14.38 -6.45
CA TYR A 258 -5.53 -14.80 -5.17
C TYR A 258 -5.71 -13.74 -4.06
N PHE A 259 -6.16 -12.54 -4.41
CA PHE A 259 -6.39 -11.41 -3.53
C PHE A 259 -7.64 -10.62 -3.93
N GLU A 260 -8.80 -11.19 -3.67
CA GLU A 260 -10.10 -10.61 -3.98
C GLU A 260 -10.64 -9.73 -2.84
N LYS A 261 -10.16 -9.93 -1.60
CA LYS A 261 -10.57 -9.17 -0.40
C LYS A 261 -10.01 -7.74 -0.34
N ASN A 262 -9.35 -7.27 -1.40
CA ASN A 262 -8.83 -5.89 -1.49
C ASN A 262 -9.94 -4.89 -1.87
N ILE A 263 -10.83 -4.59 -0.93
CA ILE A 263 -12.01 -3.74 -1.15
C ILE A 263 -11.99 -2.59 -0.12
N PRO A 264 -11.45 -1.41 -0.47
CA PRO A 264 -11.33 -0.27 0.44
C PRO A 264 -12.62 0.14 1.15
N GLU A 265 -13.76 -0.02 0.48
CA GLU A 265 -15.09 0.34 0.98
C GLU A 265 -15.54 -0.51 2.17
N GLN A 266 -14.93 -1.69 2.35
CA GLN A 266 -15.25 -2.63 3.44
C GLN A 266 -14.33 -2.45 4.65
N ILE A 267 -13.34 -1.56 4.58
CA ILE A 267 -12.44 -1.28 5.70
C ILE A 267 -13.22 -0.49 6.73
N SER A 268 -13.27 -1.02 7.96
CA SER A 268 -13.88 -0.32 9.07
C SER A 268 -13.10 0.94 9.43
N THR A 269 -13.85 1.99 9.74
CA THR A 269 -13.30 3.27 10.20
C THR A 269 -12.41 3.06 11.43
N GLY A 270 -11.27 3.74 11.46
CA GLY A 270 -10.34 3.76 12.59
C GLY A 270 -8.96 4.21 12.17
N ASN A 271 -8.27 4.96 13.04
CA ASN A 271 -6.94 5.51 12.73
C ASN A 271 -5.95 4.37 12.43
N TRP A 272 -5.98 3.33 13.25
CA TRP A 272 -5.17 2.12 13.07
C TRP A 272 -5.50 1.41 11.75
N ASN A 273 -6.77 1.31 11.38
CA ASN A 273 -7.21 0.53 10.23
C ASN A 273 -6.76 1.18 8.92
N ALA A 274 -6.93 2.49 8.79
CA ALA A 274 -6.55 3.22 7.58
C ALA A 274 -5.03 3.14 7.34
N VAL A 275 -4.21 3.40 8.37
CA VAL A 275 -2.75 3.33 8.23
C VAL A 275 -2.24 1.91 7.99
N THR A 276 -2.74 0.92 8.74
CA THR A 276 -2.24 -0.45 8.58
C THR A 276 -2.64 -1.05 7.25
N TRP A 277 -3.86 -0.78 6.77
CA TRP A 277 -4.27 -1.22 5.44
C TRP A 277 -3.32 -0.70 4.36
N ILE A 278 -3.04 0.61 4.32
CA ILE A 278 -2.17 1.14 3.25
C ILE A 278 -0.73 0.64 3.39
N MET A 279 -0.19 0.53 4.61
CA MET A 279 1.18 0.08 4.83
C MET A 279 1.38 -1.42 4.55
N ASN A 280 0.36 -2.25 4.79
CA ASN A 280 0.48 -3.70 4.63
C ASN A 280 -0.07 -4.25 3.31
N ASN A 281 -0.69 -3.40 2.49
CA ASN A 281 -1.28 -3.81 1.22
C ASN A 281 -0.37 -3.43 0.04
N GLY A 282 0.38 -4.40 -0.47
CA GLY A 282 1.22 -4.19 -1.65
C GLY A 282 0.42 -3.95 -2.94
N ALA A 283 -0.84 -4.38 -3.02
CA ALA A 283 -1.72 -4.14 -4.17
C ALA A 283 -2.56 -2.86 -4.03
N ALA A 284 -2.20 -1.95 -3.12
CA ALA A 284 -2.79 -0.63 -3.02
C ALA A 284 -1.77 0.46 -3.30
N ALA A 285 -2.21 1.62 -3.75
CA ALA A 285 -1.37 2.80 -3.87
C ALA A 285 -2.12 4.03 -3.40
N TRP A 286 -1.38 5.02 -2.93
CA TRP A 286 -1.89 6.33 -2.57
C TRP A 286 -0.94 7.38 -3.11
N ARG A 287 -1.50 8.38 -3.78
CA ARG A 287 -0.76 9.54 -4.25
C ARG A 287 -1.49 10.84 -3.96
N ASN A 288 -0.76 11.73 -3.31
CA ASN A 288 -1.16 13.11 -3.09
C ASN A 288 -0.83 13.95 -4.33
N VAL A 289 -1.79 14.69 -4.88
CA VAL A 289 -1.59 15.54 -6.07
C VAL A 289 -2.24 16.92 -5.93
N ASN A 290 -1.59 17.94 -6.51
CA ASN A 290 -2.12 19.30 -6.58
C ASN A 290 -2.63 19.57 -8.00
N PRO A 291 -3.91 19.90 -8.21
CA PRO A 291 -4.45 20.28 -9.52
C PRO A 291 -3.94 21.63 -10.03
N VAL A 292 -3.57 22.53 -9.13
CA VAL A 292 -2.80 23.73 -9.47
C VAL A 292 -1.83 23.94 -8.32
N LEU A 293 -0.59 24.33 -8.62
CA LEU A 293 0.32 24.75 -7.56
C LEU A 293 -0.15 26.14 -7.09
N ASN A 294 -0.88 26.17 -5.98
CA ASN A 294 -1.46 27.41 -5.48
C ASN A 294 -0.41 28.27 -4.78
N GLN A 295 -0.62 29.59 -4.88
CA GLN A 295 0.09 30.59 -4.09
C GLN A 295 -0.71 30.86 -2.80
N GLY A 296 -0.03 30.91 -1.64
CA GLY A 296 -0.63 31.35 -0.37
C GLY A 296 -1.07 30.25 0.58
N ASP A 297 -2.11 30.52 1.38
CA ASP A 297 -2.57 29.62 2.45
C ASP A 297 -3.19 28.35 1.87
N GLU A 298 -2.53 27.23 2.07
CA GLU A 298 -3.00 25.90 1.68
C GLU A 298 -3.75 25.26 2.84
N SER A 299 -4.75 24.43 2.54
CA SER A 299 -5.50 23.70 3.57
C SER A 299 -5.46 22.19 3.35
N LEU A 300 -5.05 21.44 4.37
CA LEU A 300 -5.06 19.99 4.39
C LEU A 300 -6.12 19.51 5.37
N VAL A 301 -7.02 18.63 4.91
CA VAL A 301 -7.99 17.98 5.79
C VAL A 301 -7.28 16.96 6.66
N PHE A 302 -7.73 16.74 7.88
CA PHE A 302 -7.26 15.60 8.68
C PHE A 302 -8.42 15.02 9.50
N HIS A 303 -8.31 13.74 9.83
CA HIS A 303 -9.37 13.02 10.52
C HIS A 303 -8.85 12.32 11.77
N ASN A 304 -9.62 12.43 12.86
CA ASN A 304 -9.68 11.40 13.88
C ASN A 304 -10.81 10.45 13.52
N GLN A 305 -10.48 9.21 13.21
CA GLN A 305 -11.45 8.18 12.88
C GLN A 305 -11.92 7.39 14.09
N ASP A 306 -11.29 7.56 15.25
CA ASP A 306 -11.60 6.78 16.44
C ASP A 306 -12.72 7.43 17.27
N ALA A 307 -13.36 6.59 18.09
CA ALA A 307 -14.44 6.99 19.01
C ALA A 307 -13.94 7.74 20.26
N THR A 308 -12.63 7.89 20.40
CA THR A 308 -11.94 8.50 21.53
C THR A 308 -11.23 9.77 21.09
N PRO A 309 -11.03 10.75 21.99
CA PRO A 309 -10.14 11.86 21.71
C PRO A 309 -8.72 11.34 21.50
N GLU A 310 -8.07 11.74 20.41
CA GLU A 310 -6.73 11.28 20.05
C GLU A 310 -5.76 12.45 19.92
N GLN A 311 -4.49 12.21 20.24
CA GLN A 311 -3.43 13.20 20.08
C GLN A 311 -2.71 12.99 18.74
N PHE A 312 -2.65 14.05 17.94
CA PHE A 312 -1.89 14.08 16.69
C PHE A 312 -0.77 15.10 16.77
N SER A 313 0.40 14.76 16.23
CA SER A 313 1.46 15.70 15.92
C SER A 313 1.47 15.99 14.43
N PHE A 314 1.48 17.26 14.09
CA PHE A 314 1.78 17.72 12.74
C PHE A 314 3.22 18.18 12.71
N VAL A 315 3.99 17.67 11.75
CA VAL A 315 5.41 17.97 11.58
C VAL A 315 5.60 18.57 10.19
N LEU A 316 6.18 19.75 10.13
CA LEU A 316 6.58 20.43 8.91
C LEU A 316 8.11 20.41 8.85
N ARG A 317 8.66 19.78 7.81
CA ARG A 317 10.11 19.67 7.56
C ARG A 317 10.48 20.35 6.26
N CYS A 318 11.38 21.33 6.36
CA CYS A 318 11.93 22.05 5.23
C CYS A 318 13.04 21.24 4.55
N GLN A 319 13.15 21.36 3.23
CA GLN A 319 14.26 20.85 2.43
C GLN A 319 14.61 21.93 1.40
N HIS A 320 15.84 22.46 1.46
CA HIS A 320 16.33 23.51 0.56
C HIS A 320 15.46 24.78 0.56
N VAL A 321 14.81 25.07 1.68
CA VAL A 321 14.04 26.30 1.85
C VAL A 321 15.01 27.46 2.14
N PRO A 322 14.95 28.59 1.40
CA PRO A 322 15.90 29.69 1.58
C PRO A 322 15.88 30.31 2.98
N PHE A 323 17.05 30.76 3.42
CA PHE A 323 17.17 31.58 4.62
C PHE A 323 16.28 32.84 4.52
N GLY A 324 15.51 33.12 5.56
CA GLY A 324 14.59 34.26 5.61
C GLY A 324 13.16 33.96 5.16
N SER A 325 12.88 32.78 4.59
CA SER A 325 11.51 32.29 4.39
C SER A 325 10.73 32.26 5.70
N LYS A 326 9.39 32.39 5.63
CA LYS A 326 8.51 32.35 6.81
C LYS A 326 7.45 31.28 6.65
N LEU A 327 7.36 30.39 7.63
CA LEU A 327 6.39 29.29 7.63
C LEU A 327 5.51 29.35 8.88
N ARG A 328 4.23 28.99 8.73
CA ARG A 328 3.29 28.83 9.85
C ARG A 328 2.33 27.69 9.56
N MET A 329 2.00 26.94 10.60
CA MET A 329 0.99 25.88 10.56
C MET A 329 -0.01 26.13 11.68
N TYR A 330 -1.29 26.21 11.32
CA TYR A 330 -2.32 26.62 12.26
C TYR A 330 -3.68 26.02 11.93
N SER A 331 -4.55 25.96 12.93
CA SER A 331 -5.96 25.62 12.80
C SER A 331 -6.76 26.62 13.63
N GLU A 332 -7.78 27.20 13.02
CA GLU A 332 -8.69 28.15 13.67
C GLU A 332 -9.96 27.47 14.20
N ASP A 333 -10.11 26.16 13.98
CA ASP A 333 -11.27 25.41 14.48
C ASP A 333 -11.19 25.32 16.02
N PRO A 334 -12.16 25.87 16.78
CA PRO A 334 -12.13 25.85 18.24
C PRO A 334 -11.95 24.45 18.85
N ALA A 335 -12.39 23.39 18.16
CA ALA A 335 -12.29 22.02 18.64
C ALA A 335 -10.87 21.42 18.51
N ALA A 336 -10.04 21.99 17.64
CA ALA A 336 -8.67 21.54 17.37
C ALA A 336 -7.76 22.74 17.05
N ALA A 337 -7.91 23.83 17.80
CA ALA A 337 -7.21 25.08 17.55
C ALA A 337 -5.75 24.95 17.94
N PHE A 338 -4.86 25.39 17.07
CA PHE A 338 -3.44 25.47 17.36
C PHE A 338 -2.77 26.46 16.40
N ASP A 339 -1.60 26.95 16.79
CA ASP A 339 -0.79 27.84 15.97
C ASP A 339 0.68 27.64 16.32
N SER A 340 1.50 27.35 15.33
CA SER A 340 2.96 27.30 15.50
C SER A 340 3.58 28.67 15.76
N GLY A 341 2.84 29.75 15.47
CA GLY A 341 3.41 31.06 15.21
C GLY A 341 4.12 31.12 13.85
N MET A 342 4.42 32.33 13.41
CA MET A 342 5.23 32.54 12.21
C MET A 342 6.70 32.27 12.53
N VAL A 343 7.30 31.29 11.85
CA VAL A 343 8.67 30.86 12.06
C VAL A 343 9.54 31.27 10.89
N ASN A 344 10.63 32.00 11.17
CA ASN A 344 11.64 32.31 10.18
C ASN A 344 12.55 31.09 9.97
N ILE A 345 12.87 30.80 8.71
CA ILE A 345 13.79 29.75 8.32
C ILE A 345 15.21 30.27 8.44
N VAL A 346 15.98 29.63 9.32
CA VAL A 346 17.39 29.96 9.58
C VAL A 346 18.35 28.86 9.15
N ASN A 347 17.83 27.67 8.83
CA ASN A 347 18.58 26.52 8.34
C ASN A 347 17.91 25.94 7.09
N ASP A 348 18.68 25.32 6.20
CA ASP A 348 18.16 24.70 4.97
C ASP A 348 17.15 23.55 5.24
N CYS A 349 17.36 22.86 6.36
CA CYS A 349 16.56 21.77 6.90
C CYS A 349 16.14 22.14 8.32
N GLN A 350 14.98 22.78 8.43
CA GLN A 350 14.35 23.15 9.69
C GLN A 350 13.05 22.37 9.88
N GLU A 351 12.79 21.94 11.10
CA GLU A 351 11.57 21.22 11.47
C GLU A 351 10.73 22.05 12.46
N LEU A 352 9.42 22.04 12.24
CA LEU A 352 8.42 22.60 13.11
C LEU A 352 7.43 21.49 13.48
N GLN A 353 7.11 21.36 14.77
CA GLN A 353 6.13 20.39 15.25
C GLN A 353 5.10 21.05 16.15
N VAL A 354 3.83 20.70 15.96
CA VAL A 354 2.74 21.07 16.85
C VAL A 354 1.90 19.84 17.14
N SER A 355 1.53 19.63 18.41
CA SER A 355 0.67 18.53 18.84
C SER A 355 -0.66 19.05 19.35
N VAL A 356 -1.75 18.40 18.98
CA VAL A 356 -3.12 18.76 19.38
C VAL A 356 -3.91 17.51 19.72
N VAL A 357 -4.72 17.58 20.78
CA VAL A 357 -5.73 16.55 21.08
C VAL A 357 -7.01 16.95 20.37
N VAL A 358 -7.58 16.03 19.61
CA VAL A 358 -8.77 16.31 18.80
C VAL A 358 -9.93 15.40 19.21
N PRO A 359 -11.19 15.86 19.09
CA PRO A 359 -12.33 15.08 19.53
C PRO A 359 -12.52 13.76 18.77
N PRO A 360 -13.35 12.82 19.29
CA PRO A 360 -13.81 11.65 18.57
C PRO A 360 -14.41 12.00 17.21
N TYR A 361 -14.18 11.17 16.19
CA TYR A 361 -14.77 11.29 14.85
C TYR A 361 -14.66 12.68 14.21
N TYR A 362 -13.60 13.40 14.54
CA TYR A 362 -13.39 14.77 14.13
C TYR A 362 -12.79 14.85 12.72
N ALA A 363 -13.24 15.82 11.92
CA ALA A 363 -12.65 16.19 10.64
C ALA A 363 -12.32 17.67 10.67
N GLY A 364 -11.03 18.00 10.58
CA GLY A 364 -10.51 19.36 10.68
C GLY A 364 -9.70 19.77 9.48
N ARG A 365 -9.16 20.99 9.53
CA ARG A 365 -8.25 21.53 8.51
C ARG A 365 -7.03 22.15 9.16
N ILE A 366 -5.86 21.78 8.65
CA ILE A 366 -4.59 22.47 8.90
C ILE A 366 -4.45 23.52 7.81
N LYS A 367 -4.22 24.76 8.19
CA LYS A 367 -3.81 25.83 7.29
C LYS A 367 -2.29 25.99 7.33
N LEU A 368 -1.70 26.18 6.17
CA LEU A 368 -0.26 26.30 5.97
C LEU A 368 0.04 27.60 5.27
N HIS A 369 0.86 28.42 5.89
CA HIS A 369 1.40 29.63 5.29
C HIS A 369 2.87 29.37 4.95
N LEU A 370 3.22 29.50 3.66
CA LEU A 370 4.59 29.33 3.19
C LEU A 370 5.01 30.55 2.37
N GLU A 371 5.98 31.29 2.89
CA GLU A 371 6.49 32.53 2.29
C GLU A 371 8.02 32.42 2.06
N GLY A 372 8.46 32.84 0.88
CA GLY A 372 9.85 33.06 0.50
C GLY A 372 10.47 34.26 1.22
N PRO A 373 11.79 34.44 1.15
CA PRO A 373 12.49 35.52 1.86
C PRO A 373 12.10 36.92 1.38
N ASP A 374 11.59 37.05 0.16
CA ASP A 374 11.14 38.29 -0.47
C ASP A 374 9.62 38.50 -0.39
N GLY A 375 8.90 37.67 0.37
CA GLY A 375 7.44 37.73 0.47
C GLY A 375 6.68 36.98 -0.62
N LYS A 376 7.38 36.28 -1.53
CA LYS A 376 6.79 35.53 -2.64
C LYS A 376 6.66 34.03 -2.33
N PRO A 377 6.09 33.19 -3.23
CA PRO A 377 6.13 31.74 -3.05
C PRO A 377 7.55 31.18 -2.93
N LEU A 378 7.68 29.99 -2.34
CA LEU A 378 8.98 29.32 -2.28
C LEU A 378 9.55 29.07 -3.69
N PRO A 379 10.87 29.23 -3.91
CA PRO A 379 11.49 29.08 -5.22
C PRO A 379 11.54 27.61 -5.67
N ARG A 380 11.70 27.39 -6.98
CA ARG A 380 11.89 26.03 -7.52
C ARG A 380 13.05 25.31 -6.83
N GLY A 381 12.80 24.06 -6.43
CA GLY A 381 13.77 23.23 -5.71
C GLY A 381 13.64 23.27 -4.18
N ALA A 382 12.95 24.28 -3.62
CA ALA A 382 12.53 24.24 -2.23
C ALA A 382 11.38 23.24 -2.06
N ALA A 383 11.37 22.50 -0.95
CA ALA A 383 10.29 21.60 -0.59
C ALA A 383 9.95 21.70 0.89
N VAL A 384 8.66 21.55 1.19
CA VAL A 384 8.14 21.49 2.55
C VAL A 384 7.32 20.22 2.69
N GLU A 385 7.82 19.29 3.48
CA GLU A 385 7.15 18.04 3.80
C GLU A 385 6.30 18.23 5.07
N ILE A 386 5.02 17.94 5.00
CA ILE A 386 4.08 17.92 6.12
C ILE A 386 3.70 16.47 6.43
N ARG A 387 3.78 16.10 7.71
CA ARG A 387 3.44 14.78 8.21
C ARG A 387 2.39 14.90 9.30
N MET A 388 1.43 13.98 9.30
CA MET A 388 0.58 13.75 10.47
C MET A 388 1.07 12.48 11.15
N LEU A 389 1.27 12.55 12.47
CA LEU A 389 1.66 11.44 13.31
C LEU A 389 0.59 11.25 14.38
N TRP A 390 0.12 10.02 14.57
CA TRP A 390 -0.69 9.63 15.71
C TRP A 390 0.20 9.34 16.90
N CYS A 391 0.01 10.10 17.98
CA CYS A 391 0.73 9.93 19.23
C CYS A 391 0.01 8.87 20.06
N VAL A 392 0.44 7.61 19.91
CA VAL A 392 -0.18 6.47 20.61
C VAL A 392 0.46 6.34 22.00
N PRO A 393 -0.25 6.68 23.10
CA PRO A 393 0.30 6.56 24.44
C PRO A 393 0.39 5.10 24.88
N HIS A 394 1.23 4.81 25.88
CA HIS A 394 1.36 3.48 26.47
C HIS A 394 0.03 2.87 26.92
N SER A 395 -0.92 3.71 27.36
CA SER A 395 -2.25 3.28 27.79
C SER A 395 -3.20 2.88 26.66
N HIS A 396 -2.86 3.12 25.40
CA HIS A 396 -3.73 2.81 24.26
C HIS A 396 -3.70 1.31 23.94
N HIS A 397 -4.84 0.71 23.58
CA HIS A 397 -4.92 -0.70 23.22
C HIS A 397 -4.14 -1.11 21.95
N HIS A 398 -3.61 -0.13 21.22
CA HIS A 398 -2.80 -0.33 20.01
C HIS A 398 -1.31 -0.11 20.27
N TYR A 399 -0.90 0.25 21.50
CA TYR A 399 0.47 0.65 21.79
C TYR A 399 1.49 -0.42 21.41
N LEU A 400 1.27 -1.67 21.81
CA LEU A 400 2.19 -2.77 21.51
C LEU A 400 2.26 -3.07 20.00
N GLN A 401 1.12 -3.00 19.31
CA GLN A 401 1.09 -3.17 17.86
C GLN A 401 1.81 -2.01 17.16
N ALA A 402 1.66 -0.78 17.65
CA ALA A 402 2.35 0.41 17.12
C ALA A 402 3.87 0.31 17.32
N VAL A 403 4.32 -0.13 18.50
CA VAL A 403 5.74 -0.40 18.77
C VAL A 403 6.30 -1.43 17.78
N ALA A 404 5.57 -2.52 17.54
CA ALA A 404 5.99 -3.56 16.60
C ALA A 404 6.02 -3.05 15.15
N LEU A 405 4.98 -2.31 14.72
CA LEU A 405 4.88 -1.69 13.40
C LEU A 405 6.08 -0.77 13.10
N LEU A 406 6.50 0.01 14.10
CA LEU A 406 7.58 0.99 13.98
C LEU A 406 8.97 0.42 14.28
N GLY A 407 9.06 -0.83 14.77
CA GLY A 407 10.32 -1.38 15.29
C GLY A 407 10.87 -0.63 16.51
N ALA A 408 10.02 0.12 17.22
CA ALA A 408 10.40 1.03 18.30
C ALA A 408 10.55 0.31 19.66
N ILE A 409 11.26 -0.83 19.69
CA ILE A 409 11.36 -1.71 20.88
C ILE A 409 11.90 -0.95 22.11
N SER A 410 12.78 0.04 21.89
CA SER A 410 13.31 0.90 22.95
C SER A 410 12.25 1.77 23.65
N ALA A 411 11.06 1.93 23.08
CA ALA A 411 9.97 2.65 23.72
C ALA A 411 9.37 1.86 24.90
N LEU A 412 9.40 0.52 24.86
CA LEU A 412 8.75 -0.34 25.87
C LEU A 412 9.25 -0.09 27.30
N PRO A 413 10.57 -0.01 27.59
CA PRO A 413 11.03 0.26 28.95
C PRO A 413 10.78 1.70 29.41
N THR A 414 10.66 2.64 28.46
CA THR A 414 10.49 4.07 28.75
C THR A 414 9.03 4.50 28.87
N LEU A 415 8.09 3.64 28.47
CA LEU A 415 6.65 3.91 28.42
C LEU A 415 6.30 5.19 27.63
N GLN A 416 7.19 5.61 26.73
CA GLN A 416 6.97 6.79 25.90
C GLN A 416 5.93 6.49 24.83
N SER A 417 5.12 7.50 24.49
CA SER A 417 4.23 7.46 23.32
C SER A 417 5.03 7.18 22.06
N VAL A 418 4.43 6.40 21.16
CA VAL A 418 5.00 6.15 19.83
C VAL A 418 4.24 6.94 18.77
N HIS A 419 4.95 7.36 17.73
CA HIS A 419 4.41 8.23 16.68
C HIS A 419 4.17 7.42 15.40
N VAL A 420 2.93 6.97 15.20
CA VAL A 420 2.54 6.23 13.99
C VAL A 420 2.26 7.25 12.88
N PRO A 421 2.96 7.19 11.73
CA PRO A 421 2.67 8.09 10.63
C PRO A 421 1.27 7.81 10.07
N LEU A 422 0.48 8.85 9.81
CA LEU A 422 -0.85 8.77 9.20
C LEU A 422 -0.92 9.36 7.79
N GLY A 423 0.17 9.99 7.34
CA GLY A 423 0.37 10.34 5.94
C GLY A 423 1.48 11.36 5.78
N TYR A 424 1.93 11.51 4.53
CA TYR A 424 2.97 12.43 4.12
C TYR A 424 2.47 13.30 2.98
N TYR A 425 2.87 14.56 2.99
CA TYR A 425 2.57 15.46 1.90
C TYR A 425 3.75 16.37 1.66
N THR A 426 4.14 16.56 0.40
CA THR A 426 5.26 17.42 0.05
C THR A 426 4.76 18.54 -0.84
N MET A 427 4.88 19.77 -0.36
CA MET A 427 4.72 20.97 -1.17
C MET A 427 6.05 21.30 -1.83
N LEU A 428 6.01 21.59 -3.13
CA LEU A 428 7.17 22.00 -3.91
C LEU A 428 7.08 23.49 -4.22
N GLY A 429 8.20 24.20 -4.13
CA GLY A 429 8.33 25.59 -4.56
C GLY A 429 8.26 25.71 -6.09
N ILE A 430 7.81 26.89 -6.56
CA ILE A 430 7.29 27.07 -7.91
C ILE A 430 7.82 28.29 -8.66
N GLU A 431 8.61 29.17 -8.02
CA GLU A 431 9.09 30.37 -8.71
C GLU A 431 10.05 30.01 -9.85
N GLU A 432 9.83 30.63 -11.03
CA GLU A 432 10.72 30.61 -12.21
C GLU A 432 11.75 31.73 -12.16
#